data_AF-A0A349ZWQ8-F1
#
_entry.id   AF-A0A349ZWQ8-F1
#
_cell.length_a   1.000
_cell.length_b   1.000
_cell.length_c   1.000
_cell.angle_alpha   90.00
_cell.angle_beta   90.00
_cell.angle_gamma   90.00
#
_symmetry.space_group_name_H-M   'P 1'
#
loop_
_entity.id
_entity.type
_entity.pdbx_description
1 polymer ?
#
loop_
_entity_poly.entity_id
_entity_poly.type
_entity_poly.pdbx_seq_one_letter_code
_entity_poly.pdbx_strand_id
1 'polypeptide(L)'
;MYLVFDTETTGLPKNFNAPVSDSDNWPRMVQIAWQLHDKEGNLLENQDYIIKPEGYDIPFSSQRIHGISTEMAQQEGRPLEELLQEFKDVLSRSEVIVGHNIEFDYNIVGAEFFRKNIQNSLTDIPYADTMQLGTDFCQLGGGKSGRFKPPRLEELYEKLYNTKFDEAHNAAADVNATAQVFFEMVRINIVPASLLKMTPEELQHFQNIHPNSVQPFPIIIRRQVAARRTKKQVSYGNAEDIDLGQYFNFHNHSIYSSLQATTHIQDLIKKALHNNFPAVGLVDLGNMMGAFKFVSEVEKANDQIKKTFEEYEKRRAEAEENNQPFTETPPRSAPLIPVIGCEFYISDRPEQKQFTKDDPDRRTHMVLLAKNFDGYKNLAKLSSLGYVNGFYFGVPRISREMVAQYRENLIAVTAGTMGDIPNTILEYGEKKGEEIFEWWKNTFGDDFYTQLQNHDIEEEDYLNDILLKFSEKHEVSIIA
;
A
#
# COMPACT_ATOMS: atom_id res chain seq x y z
N MET A 1 -18.06 33.69 12.38
CA MET A 1 -16.66 33.38 12.02
C MET A 1 -16.65 32.25 10.99
N TYR A 2 -15.62 32.21 10.14
CA TYR A 2 -15.41 31.13 9.17
C TYR A 2 -14.37 30.16 9.70
N LEU A 3 -14.73 28.87 9.82
CA LEU A 3 -13.79 27.81 10.20
C LEU A 3 -13.37 27.05 8.95
N VAL A 4 -12.09 27.08 8.63
CA VAL A 4 -11.48 26.27 7.57
C VAL A 4 -10.76 25.11 8.24
N PHE A 5 -11.02 23.87 7.85
CA PHE A 5 -10.28 22.73 8.39
C PHE A 5 -10.11 21.61 7.38
N ASP A 6 -9.11 20.76 7.64
CA ASP A 6 -8.75 19.61 6.83
C ASP A 6 -8.17 18.51 7.72
N THR A 7 -8.25 17.26 7.28
CA THR A 7 -7.78 16.10 8.05
C THR A 7 -6.91 15.16 7.22
N GLU A 8 -5.80 14.71 7.81
CA GLU A 8 -5.08 13.54 7.31
C GLU A 8 -5.61 12.27 7.95
N THR A 9 -5.58 11.16 7.22
CA THR A 9 -6.19 9.91 7.67
C THR A 9 -5.36 8.68 7.35
N THR A 10 -5.68 7.57 8.01
CA THR A 10 -5.06 6.26 7.74
C THR A 10 -5.51 5.59 6.43
N GLY A 11 -6.12 6.33 5.49
CA GLY A 11 -6.56 5.81 4.19
C GLY A 11 -7.97 6.23 3.80
N LEU A 12 -8.68 5.37 3.05
CA LEU A 12 -10.03 5.64 2.57
C LEU A 12 -11.07 4.78 3.30
N PRO A 13 -12.33 5.23 3.41
CA PRO A 13 -13.40 4.44 3.98
C PRO A 13 -13.65 3.17 3.16
N LYS A 14 -14.12 2.11 3.83
CA LYS A 14 -14.51 0.87 3.13
C LYS A 14 -15.72 1.08 2.21
N ASN A 15 -16.62 1.99 2.60
CA ASN A 15 -17.81 2.41 1.88
C ASN A 15 -18.04 3.91 2.16
N PHE A 16 -18.02 4.73 1.11
CA PHE A 16 -18.22 6.18 1.23
C PHE A 16 -19.62 6.59 1.71
N ASN A 17 -20.60 5.70 1.65
CA ASN A 17 -22.00 5.99 2.03
C ASN A 17 -22.37 5.50 3.44
N ALA A 18 -21.42 4.95 4.21
CA ALA A 18 -21.74 4.44 5.54
C ALA A 18 -22.00 5.59 6.52
N PRO A 19 -22.96 5.47 7.45
CA PRO A 19 -23.15 6.49 8.48
C PRO A 19 -21.92 6.59 9.38
N VAL A 20 -21.70 7.75 10.01
CA VAL A 20 -20.58 7.94 10.96
C VAL A 20 -20.66 7.03 12.19
N SER A 21 -21.85 6.50 12.51
CA SER A 21 -22.04 5.50 13.56
C SER A 21 -21.49 4.12 13.21
N ASP A 22 -21.27 3.84 11.93
CA ASP A 22 -20.44 2.73 11.47
C ASP A 22 -18.97 3.18 11.48
N SER A 23 -18.45 3.52 12.65
CA SER A 23 -17.13 4.14 12.77
C SER A 23 -16.00 3.23 12.29
N ASP A 24 -16.18 1.91 12.23
CA ASP A 24 -15.17 0.96 11.73
C ASP A 24 -15.08 0.92 10.19
N ASN A 25 -16.05 1.54 9.51
CA ASN A 25 -15.99 1.80 8.08
C ASN A 25 -15.00 2.92 7.74
N TRP A 26 -14.98 3.96 8.57
CA TRP A 26 -14.22 5.18 8.35
C TRP A 26 -12.77 5.03 8.82
N PRO A 27 -11.79 5.62 8.12
CA PRO A 27 -10.39 5.59 8.54
C PRO A 27 -10.21 6.37 9.84
N ARG A 28 -9.02 6.24 10.44
CA ARG A 28 -8.67 6.99 11.67
C ARG A 28 -8.10 8.34 11.29
N MET A 29 -8.45 9.37 12.05
CA MET A 29 -7.89 10.70 11.90
C MET A 29 -6.44 10.69 12.42
N VAL A 30 -5.51 11.17 11.60
CA VAL A 30 -4.06 11.20 11.88
C VAL A 30 -3.60 12.61 12.21
N GLN A 31 -4.16 13.59 11.51
CA GLN A 31 -3.91 15.00 11.74
C GLN A 31 -5.22 15.76 11.60
N ILE A 32 -5.35 16.85 12.33
CA ILE A 32 -6.35 17.87 12.07
C ILE A 32 -5.66 19.24 12.10
N ALA A 33 -5.93 20.04 11.08
CA ALA A 33 -5.52 21.43 11.03
C ALA A 33 -6.75 22.31 10.85
N TRP A 34 -6.72 23.51 11.41
CA TRP A 34 -7.77 24.48 11.19
C TRP A 34 -7.31 25.93 11.28
N GLN A 35 -8.06 26.78 10.61
CA GLN A 35 -7.98 28.23 10.73
C GLN A 35 -9.37 28.81 11.04
N LEU A 36 -9.42 29.78 11.94
CA LEU A 36 -10.62 30.54 12.25
C LEU A 36 -10.44 31.99 11.78
N HIS A 37 -11.39 32.48 10.99
CA HIS A 37 -11.36 33.83 10.43
C HIS A 37 -12.60 34.63 10.84
N ASP A 38 -12.43 35.95 10.92
CA ASP A 38 -13.58 36.87 11.05
C ASP A 38 -14.28 37.12 9.70
N LYS A 39 -15.31 37.97 9.72
CA LYS A 39 -16.06 38.32 8.52
C LYS A 39 -15.25 39.12 7.49
N GLU A 40 -14.17 39.74 7.89
CA GLU A 40 -13.29 40.50 7.01
C GLU A 40 -12.17 39.63 6.41
N GLY A 41 -12.11 38.36 6.80
CA GLY A 41 -11.09 37.40 6.35
C GLY A 41 -9.81 37.42 7.17
N ASN A 42 -9.75 38.20 8.25
CA ASN A 42 -8.57 38.23 9.12
C ASN A 42 -8.44 36.89 9.87
N LEU A 43 -7.21 36.36 9.93
CA LEU A 43 -6.89 35.14 10.68
C LEU A 43 -6.91 35.42 12.20
N LEU A 44 -7.78 34.71 12.92
CA LEU A 44 -7.93 34.81 14.38
C LEU A 44 -7.20 33.67 15.11
N GLU A 45 -7.23 32.48 14.53
CA GLU A 45 -6.69 31.26 15.13
C GLU A 45 -6.14 30.34 14.03
N ASN A 46 -5.01 29.70 14.27
CA ASN A 46 -4.44 28.69 13.38
C ASN A 46 -3.85 27.56 14.23
N GLN A 47 -4.30 26.33 13.99
CA GLN A 47 -3.85 25.15 14.72
C GLN A 47 -3.53 24.01 13.76
N ASP A 48 -2.59 23.18 14.19
CA ASP A 48 -2.06 22.04 13.46
C ASP A 48 -1.63 20.97 14.48
N TYR A 49 -2.35 19.86 14.52
CA TYR A 49 -2.12 18.81 15.50
C TYR A 49 -2.07 17.42 14.87
N ILE A 50 -1.02 16.67 15.20
CA ILE A 50 -0.95 15.23 15.01
C ILE A 50 -1.69 14.55 16.15
N ILE A 51 -2.45 13.51 15.83
CA ILE A 51 -3.24 12.74 16.78
C ILE A 51 -2.45 11.51 17.20
N LYS A 52 -2.39 11.28 18.51
CA LYS A 52 -1.76 10.09 19.08
C LYS A 52 -2.60 8.84 18.76
N PRO A 53 -2.06 7.82 18.07
CA PRO A 53 -2.83 6.64 17.71
C PRO A 53 -3.26 5.81 18.94
N GLU A 54 -4.53 5.42 18.96
CA GLU A 54 -5.16 4.62 20.00
C GLU A 54 -5.58 3.25 19.45
N GLY A 55 -4.68 2.27 19.54
CA GLY A 55 -4.96 0.88 19.15
C GLY A 55 -4.93 0.59 17.65
N TYR A 56 -4.41 1.53 16.85
CA TYR A 56 -4.19 1.42 15.40
C TYR A 56 -2.80 1.91 15.01
N ASP A 57 -2.35 1.48 13.83
CA ASP A 57 -1.16 1.99 13.17
C ASP A 57 -1.56 2.92 12.02
N ILE A 58 -0.66 3.83 11.66
CA ILE A 58 -0.74 4.61 10.43
C ILE A 58 -0.06 3.77 9.33
N PRO A 59 -0.79 3.34 8.29
CA PRO A 59 -0.23 2.51 7.23
C PRO A 59 0.89 3.21 6.47
N PHE A 60 1.83 2.44 5.95
CA PHE A 60 2.94 2.97 5.15
C PHE A 60 2.44 3.70 3.90
N SER A 61 1.37 3.20 3.27
CA SER A 61 0.77 3.86 2.11
C SER A 61 0.22 5.25 2.45
N SER A 62 -0.36 5.44 3.63
CA SER A 62 -0.79 6.76 4.14
C SER A 62 0.40 7.65 4.51
N GLN A 63 1.38 7.10 5.24
CA GLN A 63 2.61 7.82 5.60
C GLN A 63 3.34 8.37 4.36
N ARG A 64 3.33 7.67 3.23
CA ARG A 64 3.94 8.16 1.99
C ARG A 64 3.25 9.39 1.40
N ILE A 65 1.98 9.57 1.71
CA ILE A 65 1.18 10.72 1.23
C ILE A 65 1.44 11.91 2.16
N HIS A 66 1.18 11.76 3.45
CA HIS A 66 1.17 12.87 4.41
C HIS A 66 2.38 12.90 5.35
N GLY A 67 3.37 12.02 5.20
CA GLY A 67 4.64 12.05 5.95
C GLY A 67 4.62 11.68 7.44
N ILE A 68 3.45 11.39 8.04
CA ILE A 68 3.32 11.09 9.47
C ILE A 68 3.39 9.57 9.68
N SER A 69 4.39 9.09 10.42
CA SER A 69 4.50 7.67 10.79
C SER A 69 3.80 7.38 12.11
N THR A 70 3.48 6.10 12.38
CA THR A 70 3.00 5.67 13.70
C THR A 70 3.95 6.08 14.82
N GLU A 71 5.27 5.93 14.61
CA GLU A 71 6.28 6.31 15.59
C GLU A 71 6.26 7.83 15.87
N MET A 72 6.21 8.65 14.83
CA MET A 72 6.09 10.11 14.97
C MET A 72 4.82 10.49 15.73
N ALA A 73 3.68 9.92 15.34
CA ALA A 73 2.40 10.21 15.97
C ALA A 73 2.33 9.76 17.44
N GLN A 74 3.03 8.68 17.82
CA GLN A 74 3.15 8.27 19.23
C GLN A 74 4.01 9.22 20.07
N GLN A 75 5.06 9.80 19.47
CA GLN A 75 6.01 10.70 20.14
C GLN A 75 5.49 12.14 20.23
N GLU A 76 4.92 12.66 19.14
CA GLU A 76 4.55 14.07 18.98
C GLU A 76 3.04 14.30 19.07
N GLY A 77 2.23 13.26 18.92
CA GLY A 77 0.78 13.37 18.84
C GLY A 77 0.10 13.70 20.18
N ARG A 78 -1.02 14.40 20.09
CA ARG A 78 -1.89 14.74 21.23
C ARG A 78 -3.04 13.73 21.39
N PRO A 79 -3.57 13.54 22.61
CA PRO A 79 -4.74 12.69 22.83
C PRO A 79 -5.95 13.14 22.00
N LEU A 80 -6.61 12.20 21.32
CA LEU A 80 -7.72 12.48 20.42
C LEU A 80 -8.88 13.20 21.14
N GLU A 81 -9.22 12.76 22.34
CA GLU A 81 -10.36 13.31 23.09
C GLU A 81 -10.18 14.78 23.45
N GLU A 82 -8.97 15.19 23.86
CA GLU A 82 -8.65 16.59 24.16
C GLU A 82 -8.78 17.47 22.90
N LEU A 83 -8.24 16.99 21.77
CA LEU A 83 -8.32 17.69 20.49
C LEU A 83 -9.77 17.87 20.01
N LEU A 84 -10.59 16.83 20.16
CA LEU A 84 -12.00 16.89 19.77
C LEU A 84 -12.78 17.90 20.63
N GLN A 85 -12.47 18.05 21.92
CA GLN A 85 -13.10 19.07 22.75
C GLN A 85 -12.67 20.48 22.35
N GLU A 86 -11.37 20.71 22.10
CA GLU A 86 -10.88 22.00 21.58
C GLU A 86 -11.56 22.35 20.24
N PHE A 87 -11.64 21.38 19.33
CA PHE A 87 -12.30 21.58 18.04
C PHE A 87 -13.79 21.87 18.20
N LYS A 88 -14.48 21.21 19.14
CA LYS A 88 -15.88 21.50 19.46
C LYS A 88 -16.09 22.93 19.97
N ASP A 89 -15.15 23.46 20.77
CA ASP A 89 -15.21 24.85 21.21
C ASP A 89 -15.05 25.83 20.04
N VAL A 90 -14.19 25.51 19.07
CA VAL A 90 -14.06 26.28 17.82
C VAL A 90 -15.35 26.21 16.99
N LEU A 91 -15.95 25.03 16.85
CA LEU A 91 -17.23 24.86 16.16
C LEU A 91 -18.34 25.73 16.76
N SER A 92 -18.41 25.86 18.08
CA SER A 92 -19.41 26.71 18.76
C SER A 92 -19.33 28.21 18.41
N ARG A 93 -18.16 28.67 17.95
CA ARG A 93 -17.90 30.05 17.53
C ARG A 93 -18.06 30.26 16.02
N SER A 94 -18.29 29.19 15.27
CA SER A 94 -18.28 29.16 13.80
C SER A 94 -19.69 29.38 13.24
N GLU A 95 -19.81 30.24 12.24
CA GLU A 95 -21.07 30.53 11.54
C GLU A 95 -21.18 29.76 10.22
N VAL A 96 -20.03 29.55 9.58
CA VAL A 96 -19.90 28.81 8.33
C VAL A 96 -18.59 28.03 8.39
N ILE A 97 -18.64 26.78 7.96
CA ILE A 97 -17.46 25.93 7.84
C ILE A 97 -17.02 25.92 6.38
N VAL A 98 -15.73 25.92 6.11
CA VAL A 98 -15.15 25.96 4.78
C VAL A 98 -14.20 24.79 4.63
N GLY A 99 -14.19 24.18 3.45
CA GLY A 99 -13.29 23.09 3.12
C GLY A 99 -13.21 22.88 1.62
N HIS A 100 -12.42 21.89 1.22
CA HIS A 100 -12.33 21.45 -0.15
C HIS A 100 -12.65 19.96 -0.20
N ASN A 101 -13.81 19.58 -0.78
CA ASN A 101 -14.38 18.23 -0.63
C ASN A 101 -14.71 17.88 0.85
N ILE A 102 -15.25 18.87 1.56
CA ILE A 102 -15.41 18.87 3.04
C ILE A 102 -16.28 17.74 3.60
N GLU A 103 -17.15 17.14 2.77
CA GLU A 103 -17.98 16.02 3.19
C GLU A 103 -17.13 14.83 3.65
N PHE A 104 -15.94 14.64 3.08
CA PHE A 104 -15.00 13.62 3.53
C PHE A 104 -14.56 13.90 4.97
N ASP A 105 -13.98 15.07 5.24
CA ASP A 105 -13.49 15.48 6.56
C ASP A 105 -14.59 15.49 7.63
N TYR A 106 -15.82 15.85 7.24
CA TYR A 106 -16.98 15.79 8.14
C TYR A 106 -17.24 14.38 8.65
N ASN A 107 -17.14 13.40 7.77
CA ASN A 107 -17.36 12.02 8.14
C ASN A 107 -16.19 11.47 8.97
N ILE A 108 -14.96 11.91 8.70
CA ILE A 108 -13.79 11.57 9.51
C ILE A 108 -13.94 12.07 10.94
N VAL A 109 -14.12 13.39 11.11
CA VAL A 109 -14.27 14.00 12.44
C VAL A 109 -15.54 13.50 13.12
N GLY A 110 -16.63 13.34 12.38
CA GLY A 110 -17.89 12.78 12.87
C GLY A 110 -17.75 11.35 13.40
N ALA A 111 -16.98 10.50 12.72
CA ALA A 111 -16.67 9.15 13.19
C ALA A 111 -15.80 9.19 14.46
N GLU A 112 -14.82 10.10 14.57
CA GLU A 112 -14.02 10.23 15.80
C GLU A 112 -14.84 10.78 16.98
N PHE A 113 -15.75 11.73 16.75
CA PHE A 113 -16.73 12.16 17.77
C PHE A 113 -17.59 10.98 18.24
N PHE A 114 -18.09 10.16 17.32
CA PHE A 114 -18.85 8.97 17.66
C PHE A 114 -18.03 7.97 18.50
N ARG A 115 -16.78 7.67 18.10
CA ARG A 115 -15.88 6.76 18.85
C ARG A 115 -15.61 7.24 20.27
N LYS A 116 -15.56 8.56 20.49
CA LYS A 116 -15.36 9.17 21.82
C LYS A 116 -16.64 9.50 22.57
N ASN A 117 -17.82 9.14 22.05
CA ASN A 117 -19.13 9.50 22.61
C ASN A 117 -19.30 11.02 22.85
N ILE A 118 -18.72 11.83 21.96
CA ILE A 118 -18.87 13.29 21.98
C ILE A 118 -20.00 13.68 21.03
N GLN A 119 -20.87 14.58 21.46
CA GLN A 119 -21.94 15.10 20.61
C GLN A 119 -21.37 15.82 19.39
N ASN A 120 -21.75 15.36 18.20
CA ASN A 120 -21.37 15.97 16.92
C ASN A 120 -22.32 17.13 16.57
N SER A 121 -21.79 18.34 16.42
CA SER A 121 -22.53 19.53 15.97
C SER A 121 -22.06 20.04 14.59
N LEU A 122 -21.18 19.31 13.88
CA LEU A 122 -20.69 19.71 12.55
C LEU A 122 -21.83 19.87 11.54
N THR A 123 -22.81 18.98 11.59
CA THR A 123 -23.94 18.96 10.66
C THR A 123 -24.94 20.09 10.89
N ASP A 124 -24.86 20.79 12.02
CA ASP A 124 -25.76 21.88 12.38
C ASP A 124 -25.30 23.23 11.79
N ILE A 125 -24.03 23.32 11.36
CA ILE A 125 -23.41 24.53 10.83
C ILE A 125 -23.36 24.43 9.31
N PRO A 126 -23.79 25.46 8.55
CA PRO A 126 -23.71 25.44 7.09
C PRO A 126 -22.25 25.41 6.62
N TYR A 127 -22.00 24.76 5.49
CA TYR A 127 -20.65 24.65 4.93
C TYR A 127 -20.54 25.23 3.52
N ALA A 128 -19.35 25.73 3.19
CA ALA A 128 -18.94 26.18 1.87
C ALA A 128 -17.83 25.26 1.34
N ASP A 129 -18.18 24.41 0.39
CA ASP A 129 -17.23 23.51 -0.27
C ASP A 129 -16.63 24.20 -1.51
N THR A 130 -15.37 24.60 -1.40
CA THR A 130 -14.64 25.29 -2.48
C THR A 130 -14.50 24.42 -3.73
N MET A 131 -14.50 23.09 -3.61
CA MET A 131 -14.50 22.18 -4.77
C MET A 131 -15.79 22.36 -5.58
N GLN A 132 -16.94 22.34 -4.91
CA GLN A 132 -18.24 22.48 -5.57
C GLN A 132 -18.42 23.90 -6.12
N LEU A 133 -18.15 24.91 -5.28
CA LEU A 133 -18.28 26.32 -5.65
C LEU A 133 -17.33 26.73 -6.79
N GLY A 134 -16.15 26.11 -6.88
CA GLY A 134 -15.16 26.38 -7.92
C GLY A 134 -15.40 25.63 -9.24
N THR A 135 -16.33 24.67 -9.30
CA THR A 135 -16.50 23.78 -10.46
C THR A 135 -16.83 24.53 -11.74
N ASP A 136 -17.83 25.41 -11.71
CA ASP A 136 -18.26 26.20 -12.88
C ASP A 136 -17.26 27.30 -13.25
N PHE A 137 -16.44 27.73 -12.29
CA PHE A 137 -15.37 28.71 -12.52
C PHE A 137 -14.17 28.07 -13.25
N CYS A 138 -13.79 26.85 -12.85
CA CYS A 138 -12.66 26.15 -13.45
C CYS A 138 -12.98 25.56 -14.83
N GLN A 139 -14.22 25.11 -15.06
CA GLN A 139 -14.69 24.54 -16.33
C GLN A 139 -13.82 23.37 -16.85
N LEU A 140 -13.35 22.51 -15.96
CA LEU A 140 -12.46 21.41 -16.32
C LEU A 140 -13.23 20.32 -17.09
N GLY A 141 -12.59 19.79 -18.14
CA GLY A 141 -13.11 18.65 -18.90
C GLY A 141 -13.08 17.33 -18.11
N GLY A 142 -13.86 16.34 -18.55
CA GLY A 142 -13.84 14.98 -17.99
C GLY A 142 -14.86 14.71 -16.88
N GLY A 143 -15.81 15.61 -16.63
CA GLY A 143 -16.92 15.35 -15.73
C GLY A 143 -17.96 14.39 -16.31
N LYS A 144 -18.75 13.76 -15.43
CA LYS A 144 -19.78 12.80 -15.83
C LYS A 144 -21.00 13.51 -16.44
N SER A 145 -21.62 12.86 -17.43
CA SER A 145 -22.90 13.31 -18.02
C SER A 145 -22.87 14.74 -18.56
N GLY A 146 -21.74 15.17 -19.14
CA GLY A 146 -21.57 16.50 -19.73
C GLY A 146 -21.37 17.64 -18.74
N ARG A 147 -21.23 17.35 -17.43
CA ARG A 147 -20.87 18.35 -16.41
C ARG A 147 -19.36 18.59 -16.41
N PHE A 148 -18.94 19.71 -15.83
CA PHE A 148 -17.53 19.95 -15.55
C PHE A 148 -17.01 19.02 -14.45
N LYS A 149 -15.74 18.67 -14.54
CA LYS A 149 -15.03 17.94 -13.48
C LYS A 149 -14.83 18.89 -12.29
N PRO A 150 -15.18 18.50 -11.06
CA PRO A 150 -14.80 19.26 -9.87
C PRO A 150 -13.26 19.41 -9.77
N PRO A 151 -12.73 20.61 -9.53
CA PRO A 151 -11.30 20.85 -9.47
C PRO A 151 -10.70 20.24 -8.20
N ARG A 152 -9.47 19.75 -8.28
CA ARG A 152 -8.62 19.57 -7.09
C ARG A 152 -8.25 20.94 -6.52
N LEU A 153 -7.83 20.98 -5.26
CA LEU A 153 -7.40 22.22 -4.61
C LEU A 153 -6.30 22.93 -5.39
N GLU A 154 -5.27 22.18 -5.83
CA GLU A 154 -4.22 22.70 -6.71
C GLU A 154 -4.75 23.28 -8.03
N GLU A 155 -5.72 22.64 -8.67
CA GLU A 155 -6.28 23.08 -9.95
C GLU A 155 -7.08 24.39 -9.78
N LEU A 156 -7.84 24.50 -8.68
CA LEU A 156 -8.59 25.71 -8.33
C LEU A 156 -7.64 26.84 -7.93
N TYR A 157 -6.62 26.54 -7.14
CA TYR A 157 -5.59 27.50 -6.72
C TYR A 157 -4.82 28.03 -7.93
N GLU A 158 -4.34 27.15 -8.83
CA GLU A 158 -3.64 27.54 -10.05
C GLU A 158 -4.53 28.38 -10.97
N LYS A 159 -5.83 28.09 -11.03
CA LYS A 159 -6.78 28.89 -11.81
C LYS A 159 -6.93 30.31 -11.26
N LEU A 160 -6.89 30.49 -9.95
CA LEU A 160 -7.03 31.80 -9.28
C LEU A 160 -5.74 32.62 -9.29
N TYR A 161 -4.59 31.96 -9.11
CA TYR A 161 -3.31 32.62 -8.85
C TYR A 161 -2.26 32.45 -9.95
N ASN A 162 -2.49 31.59 -10.94
CA ASN A 162 -1.54 31.26 -12.01
C ASN A 162 -0.17 30.76 -11.48
N THR A 163 -0.20 30.09 -10.32
CA THR A 163 0.93 29.41 -9.69
C THR A 163 0.42 28.24 -8.88
N LYS A 164 1.29 27.28 -8.57
CA LYS A 164 1.00 26.25 -7.56
C LYS A 164 1.42 26.74 -6.18
N PHE A 165 0.83 26.17 -5.14
CA PHE A 165 1.29 26.36 -3.76
C PHE A 165 2.23 25.23 -3.35
N ASP A 166 3.14 25.52 -2.43
CA ASP A 166 4.12 24.56 -1.92
C ASP A 166 3.45 23.56 -0.95
N GLU A 167 3.97 22.33 -0.89
CA GLU A 167 3.62 21.32 0.14
C GLU A 167 2.15 20.83 0.16
N ALA A 168 1.58 20.44 -0.99
CA ALA A 168 0.30 19.72 -1.04
C ALA A 168 0.34 18.39 -0.26
N HIS A 169 -0.77 18.01 0.40
CA HIS A 169 -0.92 16.82 1.27
C HIS A 169 -0.33 16.97 2.67
N ASN A 170 -0.42 18.18 3.21
CA ASN A 170 -0.26 18.49 4.62
C ASN A 170 -1.50 19.30 5.02
N ALA A 171 -2.29 18.79 5.96
CA ALA A 171 -3.54 19.45 6.36
C ALA A 171 -3.37 20.95 6.69
N ALA A 172 -2.25 21.39 7.27
CA ALA A 172 -2.05 22.82 7.56
C ALA A 172 -1.80 23.66 6.30
N ALA A 173 -1.06 23.12 5.32
CA ALA A 173 -0.85 23.75 4.03
C ALA A 173 -2.17 23.80 3.23
N ASP A 174 -2.91 22.70 3.22
CA ASP A 174 -4.18 22.58 2.51
C ASP A 174 -5.28 23.46 3.14
N VAL A 175 -5.31 23.60 4.46
CA VAL A 175 -6.17 24.58 5.15
C VAL A 175 -5.83 26.01 4.75
N ASN A 176 -4.54 26.38 4.70
CA ASN A 176 -4.12 27.73 4.33
C ASN A 176 -4.48 28.04 2.87
N ALA A 177 -4.21 27.11 1.96
CA ALA A 177 -4.56 27.23 0.56
C ALA A 177 -6.10 27.31 0.38
N THR A 178 -6.86 26.48 1.12
CA THR A 178 -8.32 26.50 1.09
C THR A 178 -8.90 27.81 1.62
N ALA A 179 -8.36 28.35 2.72
CA ALA A 179 -8.76 29.64 3.27
C ALA A 179 -8.51 30.76 2.25
N GLN A 180 -7.32 30.77 1.65
CA GLN A 180 -6.93 31.75 0.65
C GLN A 180 -7.85 31.68 -0.59
N VAL A 181 -8.07 30.47 -1.13
CA VAL A 181 -8.98 30.23 -2.26
C VAL A 181 -10.40 30.67 -1.93
N PHE A 182 -10.92 30.32 -0.76
CA PHE A 182 -12.26 30.70 -0.33
C PHE A 182 -12.44 32.22 -0.30
N PHE A 183 -11.55 32.95 0.38
CA PHE A 183 -11.66 34.41 0.45
C PHE A 183 -11.42 35.09 -0.89
N GLU A 184 -10.60 34.54 -1.77
CA GLU A 184 -10.46 35.02 -3.15
C GLU A 184 -11.76 34.82 -3.95
N MET A 185 -12.41 33.66 -3.80
CA MET A 185 -13.71 33.40 -4.41
C MET A 185 -14.80 34.34 -3.87
N VAL A 186 -14.75 34.73 -2.60
CA VAL A 186 -15.62 35.79 -2.03
C VAL A 186 -15.32 37.13 -2.69
N ARG A 187 -14.05 37.50 -2.80
CA ARG A 187 -13.58 38.77 -3.41
C ARG A 187 -14.04 38.92 -4.86
N ILE A 188 -14.00 37.85 -5.64
CA ILE A 188 -14.43 37.84 -7.05
C ILE A 188 -15.89 37.40 -7.26
N ASN A 189 -16.68 37.36 -6.19
CA ASN A 189 -18.13 37.14 -6.20
C ASN A 189 -18.58 35.78 -6.77
N ILE A 190 -17.79 34.72 -6.52
CA ILE A 190 -18.18 33.33 -6.83
C ILE A 190 -19.05 32.76 -5.71
N VAL A 191 -18.76 33.08 -4.44
CA VAL A 191 -19.50 32.55 -3.29
C VAL A 191 -20.75 33.39 -3.01
N PRO A 192 -21.97 32.81 -2.95
CA PRO A 192 -23.19 33.57 -2.68
C PRO A 192 -23.22 34.18 -1.25
N ALA A 193 -23.66 35.43 -1.12
CA ALA A 193 -23.77 36.12 0.18
C ALA A 193 -24.63 35.36 1.22
N SER A 194 -25.66 34.65 0.77
CA SER A 194 -26.51 33.82 1.64
C SER A 194 -25.74 32.68 2.32
N LEU A 195 -24.77 32.10 1.61
CA LEU A 195 -23.89 31.06 2.14
C LEU A 195 -22.87 31.63 3.11
N LEU A 196 -22.40 32.86 2.84
CA LEU A 196 -21.46 33.58 3.70
C LEU A 196 -22.07 34.09 5.00
N LYS A 197 -23.41 34.05 5.15
CA LYS A 197 -24.11 34.73 6.26
C LYS A 197 -23.77 36.24 6.32
N MET A 198 -23.58 36.83 5.14
CA MET A 198 -23.31 38.26 4.97
C MET A 198 -24.50 38.97 4.33
N THR A 199 -24.72 40.23 4.69
CA THR A 199 -25.59 41.12 3.90
C THR A 199 -24.86 41.54 2.60
N PRO A 200 -25.60 42.01 1.56
CA PRO A 200 -24.97 42.58 0.37
C PRO A 200 -24.00 43.72 0.68
N GLU A 201 -24.30 44.54 1.68
CA GLU A 201 -23.44 45.63 2.14
C GLU A 201 -22.16 45.12 2.81
N GLU A 202 -22.26 44.06 3.63
CA GLU A 202 -21.09 43.41 4.25
C GLU A 202 -20.18 42.78 3.18
N LEU A 203 -20.74 42.12 2.16
CA LEU A 203 -19.96 41.55 1.06
C LEU A 203 -19.29 42.64 0.22
N GLN A 204 -20.01 43.71 -0.09
CA GLN A 204 -19.44 44.86 -0.80
C GLN A 204 -18.31 45.51 0.01
N HIS A 205 -18.46 45.59 1.34
CA HIS A 205 -17.42 46.07 2.23
C HIS A 205 -16.17 45.17 2.18
N PHE A 206 -16.34 43.85 2.29
CA PHE A 206 -15.25 42.88 2.15
C PHE A 206 -14.46 43.08 0.84
N GLN A 207 -15.16 43.24 -0.28
CA GLN A 207 -14.52 43.48 -1.58
C GLN A 207 -13.75 44.81 -1.63
N ASN A 208 -14.26 45.85 -0.96
CA ASN A 208 -13.61 47.15 -0.94
C ASN A 208 -12.31 47.14 -0.10
N ILE A 209 -12.27 46.38 0.99
CA ILE A 209 -11.07 46.24 1.83
C ILE A 209 -10.04 45.28 1.23
N HIS A 210 -10.43 44.44 0.26
CA HIS A 210 -9.57 43.52 -0.49
C HIS A 210 -9.52 43.87 -1.99
N PRO A 211 -8.86 44.99 -2.38
CA PRO A 211 -8.80 45.41 -3.79
C PRO A 211 -7.89 44.52 -4.66
N ASN A 212 -6.98 43.79 -4.05
CA ASN A 212 -6.04 42.88 -4.72
C ASN A 212 -6.33 41.43 -4.30
N SER A 213 -5.75 40.46 -5.03
CA SER A 213 -5.90 39.05 -4.69
C SER A 213 -5.44 38.74 -3.27
N VAL A 214 -6.20 37.89 -2.58
CA VAL A 214 -5.94 37.47 -1.21
C VAL A 214 -4.58 36.78 -1.14
N GLN A 215 -3.72 37.24 -0.23
CA GLN A 215 -2.38 36.71 -0.02
C GLN A 215 -2.41 35.52 0.95
N PRO A 216 -1.40 34.63 0.93
CA PRO A 216 -1.30 33.55 1.89
C PRO A 216 -1.26 34.07 3.33
N PHE A 217 -1.90 33.36 4.25
CA PHE A 217 -1.89 33.75 5.66
C PHE A 217 -0.52 33.41 6.29
N PRO A 218 0.03 34.27 7.17
CA PRO A 218 1.36 34.11 7.74
C PRO A 218 1.35 33.05 8.86
N ILE A 219 1.27 31.78 8.47
CA ILE A 219 1.27 30.65 9.40
C ILE A 219 2.63 29.96 9.45
N ILE A 220 2.90 29.31 10.57
CA ILE A 220 4.02 28.39 10.69
C ILE A 220 3.48 27.00 10.34
N ILE A 221 3.77 26.54 9.12
CA ILE A 221 3.56 25.14 8.76
C ILE A 221 4.64 24.35 9.49
N ARG A 222 4.25 23.50 10.45
CA ARG A 222 5.20 22.58 11.06
C ARG A 222 5.63 21.65 9.95
N ARG A 223 6.91 21.70 9.59
CA ARG A 223 7.47 20.77 8.63
C ARG A 223 7.31 19.39 9.24
N GLN A 224 6.32 18.64 8.77
CA GLN A 224 6.29 17.21 9.01
C GLN A 224 7.56 16.70 8.38
N VAL A 225 8.47 16.24 9.22
CA VAL A 225 9.71 15.67 8.76
C VAL A 225 9.26 14.45 7.99
N ALA A 226 9.07 14.57 6.67
CA ALA A 226 9.18 13.43 5.78
C ALA A 226 10.44 12.79 6.27
N ALA A 227 10.31 11.64 6.94
CA ALA A 227 11.43 11.00 7.55
C ALA A 227 12.33 10.68 6.36
N ARG A 228 13.26 11.59 6.05
CA ARG A 228 14.57 11.24 5.55
C ARG A 228 15.08 10.39 6.68
N ARG A 229 14.67 9.11 6.67
CA ARG A 229 15.43 8.01 7.20
C ARG A 229 16.80 8.32 6.62
N THR A 230 17.64 8.93 7.45
CA THR A 230 19.04 9.06 7.15
C THR A 230 19.41 7.60 7.00
N LYS A 231 19.52 7.10 5.74
CA LYS A 231 19.60 5.67 5.41
C LYS A 231 20.53 5.11 6.46
N LYS A 232 19.98 4.37 7.43
CA LYS A 232 20.73 4.04 8.64
C LYS A 232 21.96 3.37 8.07
N GLN A 233 23.13 3.94 8.26
CA GLN A 233 24.33 3.44 7.59
C GLN A 233 24.70 2.16 8.34
N VAL A 234 23.92 1.10 8.07
CA VAL A 234 24.11 -0.21 8.64
C VAL A 234 25.37 -0.72 7.96
N SER A 235 26.45 -0.76 8.71
CA SER A 235 27.63 -1.47 8.27
C SER A 235 27.27 -2.95 8.29
N TYR A 236 27.04 -3.54 7.12
CA TYR A 236 26.80 -4.97 6.94
C TYR A 236 28.07 -5.81 7.16
N GLY A 237 29.14 -5.23 7.72
CA GLY A 237 30.46 -5.84 7.80
C GLY A 237 31.13 -5.95 6.43
N ASN A 238 32.14 -6.82 6.33
CA ASN A 238 32.76 -7.18 5.07
C ASN A 238 31.99 -8.33 4.44
N ALA A 239 31.31 -8.09 3.31
CA ALA A 239 30.59 -9.14 2.59
C ALA A 239 31.52 -10.17 1.93
N GLU A 240 32.82 -9.85 1.78
CA GLU A 240 33.81 -10.75 1.19
C GLU A 240 34.06 -12.02 2.03
N ASP A 241 33.71 -12.00 3.31
CA ASP A 241 33.91 -13.13 4.24
C ASP A 241 32.65 -14.00 4.44
N ILE A 242 31.54 -13.69 3.74
CA ILE A 242 30.28 -14.44 3.88
C ILE A 242 30.29 -15.62 2.90
N ASP A 243 30.44 -16.84 3.43
CA ASP A 243 30.15 -18.06 2.68
C ASP A 243 28.62 -18.23 2.57
N LEU A 244 28.08 -17.85 1.40
CA LEU A 244 26.65 -17.98 1.09
C LEU A 244 26.21 -19.44 0.95
N GLY A 245 27.14 -20.40 0.95
CA GLY A 245 26.84 -21.80 0.75
C GLY A 245 26.16 -22.07 -0.59
N GLN A 246 25.21 -23.01 -0.60
CA GLN A 246 24.43 -23.32 -1.79
C GLN A 246 23.22 -22.39 -1.92
N TYR A 247 23.05 -21.81 -3.10
CA TYR A 247 21.96 -20.88 -3.42
C TYR A 247 21.17 -21.37 -4.63
N PHE A 248 19.85 -21.13 -4.64
CA PHE A 248 19.04 -21.21 -5.84
C PHE A 248 17.82 -20.29 -5.73
N ASN A 249 17.31 -19.82 -6.88
CA ASN A 249 16.06 -19.07 -6.91
C ASN A 249 14.88 -20.05 -6.92
N PHE A 250 14.01 -19.98 -5.91
CA PHE A 250 12.78 -20.78 -5.87
C PHE A 250 11.57 -20.04 -6.45
N HIS A 251 11.48 -18.73 -6.26
CA HIS A 251 10.36 -17.89 -6.67
C HIS A 251 10.65 -17.26 -8.05
N ASN A 252 10.50 -18.05 -9.13
CA ASN A 252 10.63 -17.54 -10.51
C ASN A 252 9.34 -17.69 -11.29
N HIS A 253 9.05 -16.70 -12.12
CA HIS A 253 7.98 -16.75 -13.12
C HIS A 253 8.53 -17.13 -14.49
N SER A 254 7.71 -17.81 -15.28
CA SER A 254 7.97 -18.09 -16.69
C SER A 254 6.94 -17.41 -17.59
N ILE A 255 7.07 -17.58 -18.90
CA ILE A 255 6.07 -17.14 -19.89
C ILE A 255 4.63 -17.65 -19.61
N TYR A 256 4.45 -18.66 -18.74
CA TYR A 256 3.12 -19.13 -18.32
C TYR A 256 2.46 -18.20 -17.29
N SER A 257 3.22 -17.31 -16.66
CA SER A 257 2.69 -16.11 -15.98
C SER A 257 2.33 -15.05 -17.02
N SER A 258 1.22 -15.29 -17.72
CA SER A 258 0.79 -14.53 -18.89
C SER A 258 0.72 -13.02 -18.61
N LEU A 259 1.24 -12.21 -19.53
CA LEU A 259 1.32 -10.74 -19.45
C LEU A 259 2.21 -10.17 -18.34
N GLN A 260 2.84 -11.02 -17.51
CA GLN A 260 3.65 -10.58 -16.37
C GLN A 260 5.13 -10.98 -16.52
N ALA A 261 5.43 -12.11 -17.15
CA ALA A 261 6.80 -12.58 -17.32
C ALA A 261 7.13 -13.02 -18.75
N THR A 262 8.42 -12.90 -19.10
CA THR A 262 8.98 -13.21 -20.43
C THR A 262 9.99 -14.35 -20.41
N THR A 263 10.32 -14.88 -19.22
CA THR A 263 11.38 -15.90 -19.06
C THR A 263 10.93 -17.26 -19.59
N HIS A 264 11.68 -17.83 -20.52
CA HIS A 264 11.46 -19.20 -20.99
C HIS A 264 12.04 -20.21 -19.99
N ILE A 265 11.36 -21.34 -19.83
CA ILE A 265 11.77 -22.44 -18.93
C ILE A 265 13.21 -22.89 -19.21
N GLN A 266 13.59 -23.04 -20.48
CA GLN A 266 14.93 -23.49 -20.85
C GLN A 266 16.02 -22.48 -20.45
N ASP A 267 15.74 -21.18 -20.56
CA ASP A 267 16.68 -20.14 -20.17
C ASP A 267 16.90 -20.12 -18.65
N LEU A 268 15.82 -20.33 -17.89
CA LEU A 268 15.89 -20.46 -16.43
C LEU A 268 16.77 -21.65 -16.01
N ILE A 269 16.57 -22.82 -16.61
CA ILE A 269 17.37 -24.03 -16.37
C ILE A 269 18.83 -23.79 -16.76
N LYS A 270 19.07 -23.21 -17.95
CA LYS A 270 20.42 -22.89 -18.43
C LYS A 270 21.15 -21.96 -17.47
N LYS A 271 20.46 -20.95 -16.94
CA LYS A 271 21.04 -20.01 -15.97
C LYS A 271 21.36 -20.68 -14.63
N ALA A 272 20.48 -21.55 -14.13
CA ALA A 272 20.72 -22.33 -12.91
C ALA A 272 21.95 -23.24 -13.04
N LEU A 273 22.08 -23.94 -14.18
CA LEU A 273 23.25 -24.78 -14.48
C LEU A 273 24.53 -23.97 -14.61
N HIS A 274 24.49 -22.84 -15.33
CA HIS A 274 25.62 -21.94 -15.49
C HIS A 274 26.15 -21.43 -14.14
N ASN A 275 25.25 -21.11 -13.21
CA ASN A 275 25.60 -20.65 -11.88
C ASN A 275 25.85 -21.79 -10.88
N ASN A 276 25.84 -23.05 -11.35
CA ASN A 276 26.02 -24.25 -10.55
C ASN A 276 25.06 -24.40 -9.35
N PHE A 277 23.82 -23.92 -9.48
CA PHE A 277 22.81 -24.05 -8.43
C PHE A 277 22.41 -25.53 -8.22
N PRO A 278 22.08 -25.95 -6.98
CA PRO A 278 21.62 -27.32 -6.71
C PRO A 278 20.20 -27.56 -7.23
N ALA A 279 19.38 -26.50 -7.30
CA ALA A 279 17.97 -26.56 -7.63
C ALA A 279 17.55 -25.38 -8.52
N VAL A 280 16.31 -25.42 -9.02
CA VAL A 280 15.66 -24.33 -9.74
C VAL A 280 14.17 -24.39 -9.46
N GLY A 281 13.55 -23.25 -9.13
CA GLY A 281 12.11 -23.19 -8.85
C GLY A 281 11.28 -22.55 -9.96
N LEU A 282 10.04 -23.01 -10.11
CA LEU A 282 9.01 -22.40 -10.95
C LEU A 282 7.74 -22.17 -10.15
N VAL A 283 7.31 -20.92 -10.07
CA VAL A 283 6.17 -20.44 -9.28
C VAL A 283 5.36 -19.50 -10.17
N ASP A 284 4.61 -20.05 -11.13
CA ASP A 284 3.82 -19.22 -12.04
C ASP A 284 2.57 -18.63 -11.36
N LEU A 285 2.10 -17.50 -11.89
CA LEU A 285 1.03 -16.71 -11.30
C LEU A 285 -0.35 -17.32 -11.58
N GLY A 286 -0.99 -17.80 -10.52
CA GLY A 286 -2.35 -18.32 -10.48
C GLY A 286 -2.56 -19.66 -11.22
N ASN A 287 -1.52 -20.26 -11.79
CA ASN A 287 -1.67 -21.40 -12.68
C ASN A 287 -0.51 -22.41 -12.63
N MET A 288 -0.80 -23.65 -13.02
CA MET A 288 0.16 -24.76 -13.08
C MET A 288 0.51 -25.16 -14.53
N MET A 289 0.26 -24.30 -15.52
CA MET A 289 0.36 -24.68 -16.94
C MET A 289 1.80 -25.05 -17.35
N GLY A 290 2.80 -24.36 -16.79
CA GLY A 290 4.22 -24.60 -17.05
C GLY A 290 4.81 -25.81 -16.34
N ALA A 291 4.14 -26.37 -15.33
CA ALA A 291 4.74 -27.33 -14.39
C ALA A 291 5.25 -28.61 -15.07
N PHE A 292 4.43 -29.24 -15.93
CA PHE A 292 4.85 -30.46 -16.64
C PHE A 292 6.03 -30.20 -17.59
N LYS A 293 5.94 -29.10 -18.35
CA LYS A 293 7.01 -28.71 -19.27
C LYS A 293 8.31 -28.45 -18.52
N PHE A 294 8.24 -27.78 -17.37
CA PHE A 294 9.39 -27.49 -16.53
C PHE A 294 10.09 -28.75 -16.04
N VAL A 295 9.35 -29.66 -15.40
CA VAL A 295 9.92 -30.92 -14.90
C VAL A 295 10.55 -31.72 -16.04
N SER A 296 9.86 -31.83 -17.18
CA SER A 296 10.38 -32.55 -18.35
C SER A 296 11.68 -31.94 -18.90
N GLU A 297 11.82 -30.62 -18.90
CA GLU A 297 13.06 -29.98 -19.37
C GLU A 297 14.20 -30.12 -18.34
N VAL A 298 13.89 -30.11 -17.03
CA VAL A 298 14.90 -30.40 -15.99
C VAL A 298 15.37 -31.85 -16.07
N GLU A 299 14.48 -32.81 -16.30
CA GLU A 299 14.84 -34.23 -16.51
C GLU A 299 15.77 -34.40 -17.70
N LYS A 300 15.48 -33.76 -18.85
CA LYS A 300 16.37 -33.77 -20.02
C LYS A 300 17.75 -33.20 -19.70
N ALA A 301 17.81 -32.12 -18.92
CA ALA A 301 19.08 -31.55 -18.50
C ALA A 301 19.85 -32.54 -17.59
N ASN A 302 19.15 -33.24 -16.70
CA ASN A 302 19.74 -34.25 -15.81
C ASN A 302 20.25 -35.47 -16.57
N ASP A 303 19.56 -35.93 -17.61
CA ASP A 303 20.06 -36.99 -18.51
C ASP A 303 21.36 -36.57 -19.20
N GLN A 304 21.45 -35.31 -19.63
CA GLN A 304 22.67 -34.77 -20.23
C GLN A 304 23.81 -34.66 -19.22
N ILE A 305 23.54 -34.21 -17.99
CA ILE A 305 24.52 -34.17 -16.89
C ILE A 305 25.09 -35.57 -16.66
N LYS A 306 24.22 -36.57 -16.49
CA LYS A 306 24.61 -37.96 -16.26
C LYS A 306 25.49 -38.48 -17.39
N LYS A 307 25.07 -38.29 -18.64
CA LYS A 307 25.84 -38.73 -19.81
C LYS A 307 27.21 -38.08 -19.88
N THR A 308 27.29 -36.76 -19.68
CA THR A 308 28.56 -36.02 -19.71
C THR A 308 29.51 -36.46 -18.61
N PHE A 309 28.98 -36.75 -17.41
CA PHE A 309 29.78 -37.25 -16.29
C PHE A 309 30.28 -38.69 -16.53
N GLU A 310 29.42 -39.59 -17.05
CA GLU A 310 29.82 -40.95 -17.42
C GLU A 310 30.93 -40.97 -18.49
N GLU A 311 30.82 -40.08 -19.49
CA GLU A 311 31.86 -39.93 -20.52
C GLU A 311 33.18 -39.40 -19.95
N TYR A 312 33.13 -38.46 -18.99
CA TYR A 312 34.31 -37.97 -18.27
C TYR A 312 34.99 -39.06 -17.45
N GLU A 313 34.22 -39.83 -16.67
CA GLU A 313 34.74 -40.92 -15.85
C GLU A 313 35.40 -42.01 -16.71
N LYS A 314 34.83 -42.30 -17.88
CA LYS A 314 35.42 -43.23 -18.84
C LYS A 314 36.77 -42.73 -19.34
N ARG A 315 36.88 -41.46 -19.76
CA ARG A 315 38.16 -40.88 -20.20
C ARG A 315 39.20 -40.83 -19.07
N ARG A 316 38.77 -40.53 -17.83
CA ARG A 316 39.65 -40.56 -16.66
C ARG A 316 40.22 -41.96 -16.43
N ALA A 317 39.36 -42.98 -16.44
CA ALA A 317 39.75 -44.37 -16.24
C ALA A 317 40.71 -44.86 -17.35
N GLU A 318 40.44 -44.51 -18.61
CA GLU A 318 41.32 -44.83 -19.74
C GLU A 318 42.70 -44.16 -19.60
N ALA A 319 42.77 -42.89 -19.17
CA ALA A 319 44.05 -42.22 -18.93
C ALA A 319 44.84 -42.86 -17.78
N GLU A 320 44.15 -43.25 -16.69
CA GLU A 320 44.73 -43.94 -15.54
C GLU A 320 45.30 -45.32 -15.94
N GLU A 321 44.56 -46.13 -16.69
CA GLU A 321 45.02 -47.43 -17.19
C GLU A 321 46.28 -47.29 -18.08
N ASN A 322 46.35 -46.21 -18.86
CA ASN A 322 47.47 -45.91 -19.75
C ASN A 322 48.62 -45.13 -19.08
N ASN A 323 48.58 -44.88 -17.76
CA ASN A 323 49.54 -44.04 -17.02
C ASN A 323 49.75 -42.64 -17.64
N GLN A 324 48.68 -42.06 -18.21
CA GLN A 324 48.70 -40.72 -18.79
C GLN A 324 48.17 -39.67 -17.79
N PRO A 325 48.76 -38.47 -17.74
CA PRO A 325 48.24 -37.38 -16.92
C PRO A 325 46.86 -36.94 -17.45
N PHE A 326 45.87 -36.85 -16.56
CA PHE A 326 44.52 -36.42 -16.87
C PHE A 326 44.22 -35.07 -16.21
N THR A 327 44.00 -34.03 -17.03
CA THR A 327 43.85 -32.64 -16.56
C THR A 327 42.49 -32.04 -16.89
N GLU A 328 41.52 -32.85 -17.35
CA GLU A 328 40.16 -32.37 -17.56
C GLU A 328 39.49 -32.06 -16.21
N THR A 329 38.86 -30.88 -16.12
CA THR A 329 38.04 -30.51 -14.96
C THR A 329 36.79 -31.41 -14.91
N PRO A 330 36.44 -31.99 -13.74
CA PRO A 330 35.20 -32.75 -13.60
C PRO A 330 33.99 -31.91 -13.99
N PRO A 331 33.11 -32.40 -14.88
CA PRO A 331 31.84 -31.74 -15.13
C PRO A 331 30.93 -31.90 -13.91
N ARG A 332 29.82 -31.16 -13.90
CA ARG A 332 28.76 -31.36 -12.92
C ARG A 332 28.30 -32.82 -12.93
N SER A 333 28.15 -33.42 -11.75
CA SER A 333 27.61 -34.77 -11.55
C SER A 333 26.27 -34.78 -10.84
N ALA A 334 26.00 -33.79 -9.98
CA ALA A 334 24.76 -33.69 -9.23
C ALA A 334 23.59 -33.32 -10.15
N PRO A 335 22.42 -33.97 -10.02
CA PRO A 335 21.23 -33.54 -10.74
C PRO A 335 20.79 -32.15 -10.28
N LEU A 336 20.08 -31.44 -11.15
CA LEU A 336 19.35 -30.23 -10.83
C LEU A 336 17.98 -30.61 -10.27
N ILE A 337 17.66 -30.13 -9.07
CA ILE A 337 16.39 -30.41 -8.40
C ILE A 337 15.31 -29.43 -8.90
N PRO A 338 14.20 -29.89 -9.49
CA PRO A 338 13.07 -29.03 -9.82
C PRO A 338 12.21 -28.75 -8.58
N VAL A 339 11.97 -27.48 -8.26
CA VAL A 339 11.02 -27.05 -7.23
C VAL A 339 9.79 -26.45 -7.92
N ILE A 340 8.61 -27.00 -7.61
CA ILE A 340 7.34 -26.55 -8.21
C ILE A 340 6.51 -25.82 -7.17
N GLY A 341 5.97 -24.67 -7.56
CA GLY A 341 5.01 -23.91 -6.79
C GLY A 341 4.01 -23.16 -7.66
N CYS A 342 3.23 -22.30 -7.02
CA CYS A 342 2.30 -21.38 -7.64
C CYS A 342 2.17 -20.13 -6.78
N GLU A 343 2.17 -18.96 -7.40
CA GLU A 343 1.80 -17.71 -6.72
C GLU A 343 0.30 -17.49 -6.92
N PHE A 344 -0.50 -17.77 -5.89
CA PHE A 344 -1.95 -17.66 -5.97
C PHE A 344 -2.45 -16.26 -5.67
N TYR A 345 -3.51 -15.84 -6.36
CA TYR A 345 -4.28 -14.68 -5.95
C TYR A 345 -5.20 -15.05 -4.78
N ILE A 346 -5.02 -14.38 -3.66
CA ILE A 346 -5.84 -14.50 -2.46
C ILE A 346 -6.92 -13.41 -2.45
N SER A 347 -8.14 -13.79 -2.14
CA SER A 347 -9.27 -12.87 -1.94
C SER A 347 -10.19 -13.43 -0.86
N ASP A 348 -10.74 -12.55 -0.02
CA ASP A 348 -11.76 -12.94 0.96
C ASP A 348 -13.11 -13.28 0.29
N ARG A 349 -13.32 -12.85 -0.97
CA ARG A 349 -14.58 -13.01 -1.71
C ARG A 349 -14.34 -13.55 -3.12
N PRO A 350 -13.71 -14.73 -3.27
CA PRO A 350 -13.29 -15.23 -4.59
C PRO A 350 -14.48 -15.50 -5.54
N GLU A 351 -15.66 -15.77 -4.99
CA GLU A 351 -16.87 -16.04 -5.77
C GLU A 351 -17.61 -14.77 -6.24
N GLN A 352 -17.34 -13.60 -5.63
CA GLN A 352 -17.97 -12.34 -6.03
C GLN A 352 -17.56 -11.95 -7.45
N LYS A 353 -18.56 -11.65 -8.31
CA LYS A 353 -18.37 -11.29 -9.73
C LYS A 353 -18.76 -9.86 -10.07
N GLN A 354 -19.22 -9.09 -9.09
CA GLN A 354 -19.60 -7.69 -9.28
C GLN A 354 -18.89 -6.86 -8.23
N PHE A 355 -18.13 -5.87 -8.70
CA PHE A 355 -17.41 -4.93 -7.86
C PHE A 355 -17.75 -3.53 -8.34
N THR A 356 -17.69 -2.56 -7.43
CA THR A 356 -17.94 -1.16 -7.73
C THR A 356 -16.69 -0.35 -7.42
N LYS A 357 -16.71 0.96 -7.72
CA LYS A 357 -15.63 1.85 -7.30
C LYS A 357 -15.50 1.88 -5.77
N ASP A 358 -16.63 1.79 -5.07
CA ASP A 358 -16.71 1.90 -3.62
C ASP A 358 -16.51 0.54 -2.93
N ASP A 359 -16.70 -0.57 -3.65
CA ASP A 359 -16.39 -1.93 -3.21
C ASP A 359 -15.52 -2.64 -4.26
N PRO A 360 -14.21 -2.32 -4.33
CA PRO A 360 -13.33 -2.88 -5.34
C PRO A 360 -12.92 -4.32 -5.02
N ASP A 361 -12.46 -5.04 -6.05
CA ASP A 361 -11.85 -6.36 -5.90
C ASP A 361 -10.47 -6.24 -5.23
N ARG A 362 -10.43 -6.49 -3.92
CA ARG A 362 -9.20 -6.54 -3.13
C ARG A 362 -8.60 -7.95 -3.24
N ARG A 363 -7.36 -8.01 -3.71
CA ARG A 363 -6.61 -9.24 -3.86
C ARG A 363 -5.15 -9.05 -3.47
N THR A 364 -4.60 -10.08 -2.87
CA THR A 364 -3.19 -10.21 -2.51
C THR A 364 -2.64 -11.49 -3.13
N HIS A 365 -1.36 -11.78 -2.94
CA HIS A 365 -0.72 -12.97 -3.45
C HIS A 365 -0.30 -13.91 -2.31
N MET A 366 -0.11 -15.19 -2.62
CA MET A 366 0.56 -16.13 -1.73
C MET A 366 1.33 -17.16 -2.54
N VAL A 367 2.60 -17.35 -2.21
CA VAL A 367 3.42 -18.38 -2.84
C VAL A 367 3.31 -19.67 -2.05
N LEU A 368 2.91 -20.74 -2.74
CA LEU A 368 2.86 -22.09 -2.21
C LEU A 368 3.79 -23.00 -3.01
N LEU A 369 4.62 -23.80 -2.33
CA LEU A 369 5.54 -24.77 -2.93
C LEU A 369 5.11 -26.20 -2.59
N ALA A 370 5.26 -27.13 -3.52
CA ALA A 370 4.97 -28.54 -3.30
C ALA A 370 6.18 -29.25 -2.65
N LYS A 371 5.97 -29.89 -1.50
CA LYS A 371 7.00 -30.73 -0.83
C LYS A 371 7.21 -32.05 -1.57
N ASN A 372 6.17 -32.54 -2.23
CA ASN A 372 6.12 -33.82 -2.93
C ASN A 372 4.97 -33.85 -3.95
N PHE A 373 4.75 -35.02 -4.57
CA PHE A 373 3.73 -35.20 -5.60
C PHE A 373 2.29 -34.96 -5.10
N ASP A 374 1.97 -35.26 -3.85
CA ASP A 374 0.65 -34.96 -3.30
C ASP A 374 0.47 -33.47 -3.05
N GLY A 375 1.54 -32.76 -2.66
CA GLY A 375 1.57 -31.29 -2.67
C GLY A 375 1.31 -30.71 -4.06
N TYR A 376 1.91 -31.27 -5.11
CA TYR A 376 1.63 -30.87 -6.48
C TYR A 376 0.14 -31.02 -6.86
N LYS A 377 -0.50 -32.12 -6.45
CA LYS A 377 -1.95 -32.32 -6.66
C LYS A 377 -2.77 -31.25 -5.93
N ASN A 378 -2.37 -30.87 -4.72
CA ASN A 378 -3.02 -29.81 -3.96
C ASN A 378 -2.89 -28.45 -4.67
N LEU A 379 -1.70 -28.10 -5.18
CA LEU A 379 -1.51 -26.90 -6.00
C LEU A 379 -2.39 -26.92 -7.26
N ALA A 380 -2.43 -28.04 -7.98
CA ALA A 380 -3.26 -28.20 -9.17
C ALA A 380 -4.76 -28.05 -8.85
N LYS A 381 -5.20 -28.58 -7.71
CA LYS A 381 -6.58 -28.45 -7.25
C LYS A 381 -6.94 -27.01 -6.87
N LEU A 382 -6.07 -26.31 -6.14
CA LEU A 382 -6.25 -24.90 -5.80
C LEU A 382 -6.30 -24.02 -7.05
N SER A 383 -5.40 -24.25 -8.02
CA SER A 383 -5.43 -23.55 -9.31
C SER A 383 -6.75 -23.79 -10.05
N SER A 384 -7.22 -25.04 -10.11
CA SER A 384 -8.51 -25.36 -10.71
C SER A 384 -9.66 -24.65 -10.00
N LEU A 385 -9.70 -24.61 -8.66
CA LEU A 385 -10.73 -23.87 -7.91
C LEU A 385 -10.70 -22.37 -8.20
N GLY A 386 -9.51 -21.78 -8.32
CA GLY A 386 -9.35 -20.38 -8.72
C GLY A 386 -9.96 -20.08 -10.09
N TYR A 387 -9.79 -20.97 -11.07
CA TYR A 387 -10.39 -20.81 -12.40
C TYR A 387 -11.89 -21.12 -12.44
N VAL A 388 -12.37 -22.13 -11.72
CA VAL A 388 -13.78 -22.57 -11.80
C VAL A 388 -14.69 -21.67 -10.97
N ASN A 389 -14.30 -21.39 -9.73
CA ASN A 389 -15.13 -20.64 -8.77
C ASN A 389 -14.66 -19.18 -8.68
N GLY A 390 -13.34 -18.99 -8.69
CA GLY A 390 -12.69 -17.72 -8.36
C GLY A 390 -12.57 -16.70 -9.49
N PHE A 391 -12.72 -17.13 -10.73
CA PHE A 391 -12.22 -16.38 -11.88
C PHE A 391 -13.01 -15.09 -12.11
N TYR A 392 -12.31 -13.96 -12.07
CA TYR A 392 -12.89 -12.65 -12.34
C TYR A 392 -11.89 -11.79 -13.09
N PHE A 393 -12.33 -11.23 -14.23
CA PHE A 393 -11.55 -10.32 -15.05
C PHE A 393 -10.10 -10.80 -15.35
N GLY A 394 -9.93 -12.08 -15.67
CA GLY A 394 -8.61 -12.64 -15.98
C GLY A 394 -7.84 -13.21 -14.77
N VAL A 395 -8.37 -13.05 -13.55
CA VAL A 395 -7.66 -13.40 -12.31
C VAL A 395 -8.32 -14.60 -11.62
N PRO A 396 -7.65 -15.77 -11.53
CA PRO A 396 -8.14 -16.93 -10.78
C PRO A 396 -7.84 -16.78 -9.28
N ARG A 397 -8.87 -16.44 -8.48
CA ARG A 397 -8.72 -16.14 -7.04
C ARG A 397 -9.16 -17.30 -6.16
N ILE A 398 -8.47 -17.50 -5.04
CA ILE A 398 -8.87 -18.45 -4.00
C ILE A 398 -8.92 -17.74 -2.65
N SER A 399 -9.57 -18.32 -1.65
CA SER A 399 -9.55 -17.78 -0.29
C SER A 399 -8.50 -18.48 0.57
N ARG A 400 -8.13 -17.83 1.67
CA ARG A 400 -7.29 -18.39 2.73
C ARG A 400 -7.85 -19.73 3.25
N GLU A 401 -9.16 -19.82 3.43
CA GLU A 401 -9.84 -21.05 3.89
C GLU A 401 -9.73 -22.18 2.86
N MET A 402 -9.81 -21.87 1.56
CA MET A 402 -9.57 -22.86 0.51
C MET A 402 -8.13 -23.37 0.60
N VAL A 403 -7.14 -22.49 0.79
CA VAL A 403 -5.74 -22.92 0.97
C VAL A 403 -5.60 -23.82 2.19
N ALA A 404 -6.21 -23.46 3.32
CA ALA A 404 -6.17 -24.26 4.56
C ALA A 404 -6.74 -25.68 4.37
N GLN A 405 -7.76 -25.87 3.51
CA GLN A 405 -8.32 -27.19 3.19
C GLN A 405 -7.34 -28.10 2.42
N TYR A 406 -6.41 -27.52 1.65
CA TYR A 406 -5.46 -28.25 0.80
C TYR A 406 -4.00 -28.03 1.22
N ARG A 407 -3.76 -27.59 2.47
CA ARG A 407 -2.43 -27.20 2.98
C ARG A 407 -1.41 -28.34 3.09
N GLU A 408 -1.88 -29.58 3.24
CA GLU A 408 -1.00 -30.72 3.48
C GLU A 408 0.03 -30.88 2.34
N ASN A 409 1.28 -31.16 2.70
CA ASN A 409 2.41 -31.29 1.75
C ASN A 409 2.76 -30.00 0.98
N LEU A 410 2.33 -28.84 1.45
CA LEU A 410 2.69 -27.54 0.90
C LEU A 410 3.57 -26.75 1.87
N ILE A 411 4.44 -25.92 1.31
CA ILE A 411 5.15 -24.85 2.02
C ILE A 411 4.48 -23.53 1.63
N ALA A 412 4.25 -22.65 2.60
CA ALA A 412 3.72 -21.31 2.40
C ALA A 412 4.79 -20.27 2.70
N VAL A 413 4.89 -19.22 1.88
CA VAL A 413 5.87 -18.15 2.09
C VAL A 413 5.23 -16.77 1.95
N THR A 414 5.70 -15.79 2.71
CA THR A 414 5.11 -14.43 2.79
C THR A 414 5.03 -13.69 1.45
N ALA A 415 5.86 -14.08 0.47
CA ALA A 415 5.99 -13.46 -0.86
C ALA A 415 6.49 -12.00 -0.82
N GLY A 416 6.40 -11.30 -1.97
CA GLY A 416 6.84 -9.91 -2.13
C GLY A 416 5.82 -8.87 -1.67
N THR A 417 5.96 -7.62 -2.13
CA THR A 417 5.09 -6.48 -1.73
C THR A 417 3.58 -6.69 -1.94
N MET A 418 3.21 -7.55 -2.89
CA MET A 418 1.82 -7.94 -3.18
C MET A 418 1.32 -9.14 -2.36
N GLY A 419 2.20 -9.78 -1.59
CA GLY A 419 1.87 -10.90 -0.72
C GLY A 419 0.81 -10.55 0.33
N ASP A 420 0.08 -11.54 0.80
CA ASP A 420 -1.04 -11.35 1.73
C ASP A 420 -0.63 -10.62 3.01
N ILE A 421 0.53 -10.96 3.56
CA ILE A 421 1.09 -10.30 4.74
C ILE A 421 1.76 -8.97 4.38
N PRO A 422 2.74 -8.93 3.43
CA PRO A 422 3.39 -7.66 3.08
C PRO A 422 2.41 -6.57 2.64
N ASN A 423 1.45 -6.89 1.78
CA ASN A 423 0.45 -5.92 1.34
C ASN A 423 -0.40 -5.43 2.52
N THR A 424 -0.77 -6.33 3.44
CA THR A 424 -1.54 -5.94 4.63
C THR A 424 -0.76 -4.98 5.53
N ILE A 425 0.54 -5.22 5.71
CA ILE A 425 1.43 -4.32 6.47
C ILE A 425 1.46 -2.92 5.81
N LEU A 426 1.64 -2.88 4.49
CA LEU A 426 1.75 -1.62 3.75
C LEU A 426 0.44 -0.82 3.77
N GLU A 427 -0.70 -1.49 3.56
CA GLU A 427 -2.00 -0.85 3.35
C GLU A 427 -2.82 -0.67 4.63
N TYR A 428 -2.57 -1.47 5.66
CA TYR A 428 -3.38 -1.44 6.89
C TYR A 428 -2.58 -1.47 8.20
N GLY A 429 -1.25 -1.46 8.13
CA GLY A 429 -0.36 -1.33 9.29
C GLY A 429 0.13 -2.65 9.88
N GLU A 430 1.15 -2.53 10.74
CA GLU A 430 1.89 -3.67 11.33
C GLU A 430 0.97 -4.62 12.10
N LYS A 431 0.09 -4.09 12.96
CA LYS A 431 -0.78 -4.91 13.80
C LYS A 431 -1.68 -5.84 12.99
N LYS A 432 -2.31 -5.34 11.93
CA LYS A 432 -3.13 -6.19 11.05
C LYS A 432 -2.27 -7.15 10.23
N GLY A 433 -1.09 -6.70 9.79
CA GLY A 433 -0.12 -7.57 9.14
C GLY A 433 0.26 -8.76 10.03
N GLU A 434 0.46 -8.52 11.33
CA GLU A 434 0.76 -9.54 12.32
C GLU A 434 -0.39 -10.52 12.51
N GLU A 435 -1.64 -10.05 12.59
CA GLU A 435 -2.82 -10.92 12.67
C GLU A 435 -2.89 -11.90 11.48
N ILE A 436 -2.57 -11.43 10.27
CA ILE A 436 -2.52 -12.28 9.07
C ILE A 436 -1.30 -13.21 9.11
N PHE A 437 -0.14 -12.74 9.58
CA PHE A 437 1.07 -13.55 9.75
C PHE A 437 0.82 -14.72 10.71
N GLU A 438 0.21 -14.45 11.87
CA GLU A 438 -0.18 -15.46 12.85
C GLU A 438 -1.17 -16.47 12.26
N TRP A 439 -2.13 -16.02 11.44
CA TRP A 439 -3.06 -16.92 10.77
C TRP A 439 -2.32 -17.92 9.85
N TRP A 440 -1.37 -17.44 9.04
CA TRP A 440 -0.58 -18.30 8.16
C TRP A 440 0.34 -19.24 8.94
N LYS A 441 1.03 -18.74 9.97
CA LYS A 441 1.87 -19.55 10.86
C LYS A 441 1.06 -20.63 11.58
N ASN A 442 -0.10 -20.30 12.14
CA ASN A 442 -0.96 -21.28 12.80
C ASN A 442 -1.52 -22.31 11.81
N THR A 443 -1.71 -21.94 10.55
CA THR A 443 -2.25 -22.84 9.52
C THR A 443 -1.19 -23.82 9.00
N PHE A 444 0.05 -23.36 8.78
CA PHE A 444 1.12 -24.15 8.13
C PHE A 444 2.20 -24.66 9.11
N GLY A 445 2.27 -24.14 10.33
CA GLY A 445 3.24 -24.55 11.35
C GLY A 445 4.68 -24.33 10.90
N ASP A 446 5.45 -25.41 10.82
CA ASP A 446 6.87 -25.39 10.42
C ASP A 446 7.05 -25.28 8.89
N ASP A 447 5.97 -25.45 8.13
CA ASP A 447 5.96 -25.29 6.67
C ASP A 447 5.64 -23.84 6.26
N PHE A 448 5.68 -22.89 7.19
CA PHE A 448 5.56 -21.45 6.92
C PHE A 448 6.90 -20.74 7.04
N TYR A 449 7.25 -19.92 6.04
CA TYR A 449 8.51 -19.19 5.99
C TYR A 449 8.30 -17.71 5.65
N THR A 450 9.16 -16.88 6.21
CA THR A 450 9.27 -15.47 5.82
C THR A 450 10.21 -15.35 4.63
N GLN A 451 9.68 -14.91 3.48
CA GLN A 451 10.49 -14.52 2.33
C GLN A 451 10.92 -13.05 2.45
N LEU A 452 12.22 -12.78 2.30
CA LEU A 452 12.76 -11.44 2.15
C LEU A 452 13.15 -11.19 0.69
N GLN A 453 12.79 -10.02 0.17
CA GLN A 453 13.18 -9.56 -1.15
C GLN A 453 13.79 -8.16 -1.04
N ASN A 454 14.79 -7.87 -1.87
CA ASN A 454 15.43 -6.55 -1.86
C ASN A 454 15.86 -6.12 -3.27
N HIS A 455 15.09 -5.21 -3.83
CA HIS A 455 15.28 -4.54 -5.11
C HIS A 455 15.62 -3.05 -4.92
N ASP A 456 16.03 -2.65 -3.70
CA ASP A 456 16.35 -1.26 -3.29
C ASP A 456 15.15 -0.30 -3.46
N ILE A 457 13.97 -0.73 -3.01
CA ILE A 457 12.75 0.09 -2.94
C ILE A 457 12.30 0.31 -1.50
N GLU A 458 11.68 1.47 -1.23
CA GLU A 458 11.31 1.90 0.12
C GLU A 458 10.32 0.95 0.80
N GLU A 459 9.38 0.40 0.03
CA GLU A 459 8.41 -0.58 0.51
C GLU A 459 9.10 -1.83 1.07
N GLU A 460 10.11 -2.35 0.38
CA GLU A 460 10.84 -3.56 0.80
C GLU A 460 11.75 -3.28 1.98
N ASP A 461 12.40 -2.12 2.04
CA ASP A 461 13.18 -1.71 3.21
C ASP A 461 12.30 -1.67 4.47
N TYR A 462 11.11 -1.07 4.36
CA TYR A 462 10.13 -1.03 5.45
C TYR A 462 9.62 -2.43 5.81
N LEU A 463 9.26 -3.24 4.80
CA LEU A 463 8.76 -4.59 5.00
C LEU A 463 9.79 -5.53 5.61
N ASN A 464 11.04 -5.50 5.14
CA ASN A 464 12.09 -6.37 5.64
C ASN A 464 12.37 -6.10 7.12
N ASP A 465 12.38 -4.83 7.56
CA ASP A 465 12.49 -4.48 8.98
C ASP A 465 11.39 -5.13 9.83
N ILE A 466 10.15 -5.17 9.34
CA ILE A 466 8.98 -5.68 10.06
C ILE A 466 8.91 -7.21 9.99
N LEU A 467 9.12 -7.78 8.82
CA LEU A 467 9.12 -9.22 8.58
C LEU A 467 10.24 -9.92 9.38
N LEU A 468 11.40 -9.27 9.55
CA LEU A 468 12.44 -9.74 10.47
C LEU A 468 11.95 -9.79 11.93
N LYS A 469 11.30 -8.73 12.41
CA LYS A 469 10.70 -8.71 13.77
C LYS A 469 9.63 -9.77 13.94
N PHE A 470 8.76 -9.96 12.96
CA PHE A 470 7.73 -11.00 13.00
C PHE A 470 8.35 -12.39 13.01
N SER A 471 9.36 -12.62 12.19
CA SER A 471 10.09 -13.90 12.13
C SER A 471 10.73 -14.25 13.46
N GLU A 472 11.39 -13.28 14.11
CA GLU A 472 11.97 -13.45 15.44
C GLU A 472 10.90 -13.69 16.51
N LYS A 473 9.85 -12.87 16.54
CA LYS A 473 8.77 -12.94 17.54
C LYS A 473 7.99 -14.25 17.49
N HIS A 474 7.74 -14.77 16.29
CA HIS A 474 6.88 -15.94 16.04
C HIS A 474 7.67 -17.21 15.69
N GLU A 475 9.00 -17.17 15.83
CA GLU A 475 9.91 -18.29 15.54
C GLU A 475 9.68 -18.88 14.14
N VAL A 476 9.63 -18.01 13.13
CA VAL A 476 9.46 -18.37 11.72
C VAL A 476 10.79 -18.28 10.99
N SER A 477 11.15 -19.35 10.29
CA SER A 477 12.37 -19.41 9.48
C SER A 477 12.32 -18.46 8.30
N ILE A 478 13.47 -17.87 7.98
CA ILE A 478 13.62 -16.89 6.90
C ILE A 478 14.22 -17.57 5.67
N ILE A 479 13.73 -17.20 4.50
CA ILE A 479 14.31 -17.51 3.18
C ILE A 479 14.44 -16.21 2.37
N ALA A 480 15.37 -16.19 1.41
CA ALA A 480 15.55 -15.09 0.47
C ALA A 480 15.19 -15.55 -0.95
#